data_AF-A0A136KLV0-F1
#
_entry.id   AF-A0A136KLV0-F1
#
_cell.length_a   1.000
_cell.length_b   1.000
_cell.length_c   1.000
_cell.angle_alpha   90.00
_cell.angle_beta   90.00
_cell.angle_gamma   90.00
#
_symmetry.space_group_name_H-M   'P 1'
#
loop_
_entity.id
_entity.type
_entity.pdbx_description
1 polymer ?
#
loop_
_entity_poly.entity_id
_entity_poly.type
_entity_poly.pdbx_seq_one_letter_code
_entity_poly.pdbx_strand_id
1 'polypeptide(L)'
;MLTILLQPYYPNKAICNPKDIKTNIEQIRYRKGGIDYPDLNLKPIQEGVFRFQHNYDGGLSCQQVFSTGLLYLAEDVLRQDATRKHIYIETIAVYYVMLLKALKNFYSLFNYQGAIYGHVELDGINGAQLKRIVPNGYRGGLFWHEEEEVPLKNKYVWSIELETSILYDDVALQDHIVSFIKEIYWSLGYEDVSEDLLKAFLKQNGWLIEPPTSQTPNA
;
A
#
# COMPACT_ATOMS: atom_id res chain seq x y z
N MET A 1 -2.70 -6.18 -12.73
CA MET A 1 -3.27 -5.00 -12.07
C MET A 1 -3.28 -5.20 -10.57
N LEU A 2 -2.73 -4.25 -9.81
CA LEU A 2 -2.93 -4.12 -8.37
C LEU A 2 -4.05 -3.09 -8.16
N THR A 3 -5.05 -3.40 -7.38
CA THR A 3 -6.13 -2.49 -6.99
C THR A 3 -6.19 -2.40 -5.47
N ILE A 4 -6.28 -1.20 -4.92
CA ILE A 4 -6.46 -0.96 -3.50
C ILE A 4 -7.63 0.00 -3.33
N LEU A 5 -8.61 -0.40 -2.54
CA LEU A 5 -9.79 0.41 -2.22
C LEU A 5 -9.96 0.41 -0.71
N LEU A 6 -10.05 1.60 -0.11
CA LEU A 6 -10.34 1.79 1.31
C LEU A 6 -11.41 2.86 1.47
N GLN A 7 -12.43 2.61 2.28
CA GLN A 7 -13.55 3.53 2.49
C GLN A 7 -14.10 3.43 3.91
N PRO A 8 -14.82 4.44 4.40
CA PRO A 8 -15.60 4.35 5.64
C PRO A 8 -16.62 3.21 5.58
N TYR A 9 -16.94 2.61 6.73
CA TYR A 9 -18.09 1.72 6.85
C TYR A 9 -19.39 2.51 6.75
N TYR A 10 -20.14 2.32 5.66
CA TYR A 10 -21.46 2.94 5.41
C TYR A 10 -21.52 4.45 5.74
N PRO A 11 -20.80 5.32 5.00
CA PRO A 11 -20.90 6.75 5.22
C PRO A 11 -22.29 7.25 4.83
N ASN A 12 -23.11 7.64 5.83
CA ASN A 12 -24.46 8.16 5.61
C ASN A 12 -24.48 9.54 4.92
N LYS A 13 -23.33 10.23 4.89
CA LYS A 13 -23.13 11.55 4.28
C LYS A 13 -21.71 11.64 3.73
N ALA A 14 -21.53 12.51 2.74
CA ALA A 14 -20.19 12.91 2.31
C ALA A 14 -19.41 13.53 3.49
N ILE A 15 -18.14 13.18 3.59
CA ILE A 15 -17.18 13.72 4.57
C ILE A 15 -16.73 15.12 4.13
N CYS A 16 -16.59 15.35 2.82
CA CYS A 16 -16.20 16.63 2.25
C CYS A 16 -16.72 16.80 0.82
N ASN A 17 -16.46 17.95 0.19
CA ASN A 17 -16.87 18.24 -1.18
C ASN A 17 -15.71 17.96 -2.14
N PRO A 18 -15.95 17.66 -3.43
CA PRO A 18 -14.85 17.40 -4.38
C PRO A 18 -13.86 18.58 -4.53
N LYS A 19 -14.39 19.80 -4.36
CA LYS A 19 -13.58 21.03 -4.33
C LYS A 19 -12.61 21.07 -3.14
N ASP A 20 -13.02 20.55 -1.98
CA ASP A 20 -12.20 20.55 -0.77
C ASP A 20 -11.04 19.57 -0.93
N ILE A 21 -11.28 18.42 -1.56
CA ILE A 21 -10.24 17.44 -1.91
C ILE A 21 -9.18 18.10 -2.78
N LYS A 22 -9.60 18.78 -3.86
CA LYS A 22 -8.67 19.44 -4.79
C LYS A 22 -7.92 20.60 -4.13
N THR A 23 -8.59 21.37 -3.27
CA THR A 23 -7.98 22.51 -2.58
C THR A 23 -6.92 22.07 -1.56
N ASN A 24 -7.16 20.93 -0.89
CA ASN A 24 -6.29 20.43 0.17
C ASN A 24 -5.44 19.24 -0.28
N ILE A 25 -5.21 19.07 -1.59
CA ILE A 25 -4.62 17.84 -2.11
C ILE A 25 -3.22 17.56 -1.55
N GLU A 26 -2.40 18.61 -1.37
CA GLU A 26 -1.05 18.48 -0.78
C GLU A 26 -1.10 18.04 0.70
N GLN A 27 -2.16 18.38 1.44
CA GLN A 27 -2.33 17.95 2.84
C GLN A 27 -2.78 16.49 2.92
N ILE A 28 -3.58 16.05 1.94
CA ILE A 28 -4.02 14.66 1.82
C ILE A 28 -2.87 13.76 1.35
N ARG A 29 -2.01 14.29 0.47
CA ARG A 29 -0.96 13.54 -0.21
C ARG A 29 0.08 12.97 0.74
N TYR A 30 0.47 11.73 0.46
CA TYR A 30 1.68 11.11 0.96
C TYR A 30 2.67 10.90 -0.20
N ARG A 31 3.95 11.23 0.02
CA ARG A 31 5.02 11.06 -0.97
C ARG A 31 6.24 10.43 -0.33
N LYS A 32 6.78 9.39 -0.96
CA LYS A 32 8.08 8.80 -0.61
C LYS A 32 8.82 8.37 -1.87
N GLY A 33 10.04 8.89 -2.05
CA GLY A 33 10.83 8.62 -3.25
C GLY A 33 10.10 9.12 -4.50
N GLY A 34 9.99 8.26 -5.52
CA GLY A 34 9.27 8.53 -6.77
C GLY A 34 7.79 8.13 -6.77
N ILE A 35 7.24 7.72 -5.63
CA ILE A 35 5.85 7.24 -5.52
C ILE A 35 5.06 8.22 -4.65
N ASP A 36 3.86 8.57 -5.10
CA ASP A 36 2.95 9.46 -4.40
C ASP A 36 1.48 9.14 -4.63
N TYR A 37 0.67 9.51 -3.64
CA TYR A 37 -0.78 9.47 -3.74
C TYR A 37 -1.41 10.46 -2.75
N PRO A 38 -2.48 11.18 -3.15
CA PRO A 38 -2.93 11.32 -4.53
C PRO A 38 -1.96 12.19 -5.36
N ASP A 39 -1.93 12.00 -6.68
CA ASP A 39 -1.20 12.87 -7.60
C ASP A 39 -1.82 14.29 -7.64
N LEU A 40 -1.01 15.30 -7.97
CA LEU A 40 -1.47 16.69 -7.98
C LEU A 40 -2.36 17.07 -9.16
N ASN A 41 -2.31 16.31 -10.26
CA ASN A 41 -3.00 16.60 -11.52
C ASN A 41 -4.36 15.91 -11.63
N LEU A 42 -5.09 15.80 -10.52
CA LEU A 42 -6.43 15.19 -10.52
C LEU A 42 -7.46 16.10 -11.20
N LYS A 43 -8.32 15.46 -11.98
CA LYS A 43 -9.50 16.03 -12.63
C LYS A 43 -10.73 15.76 -11.77
N PRO A 44 -11.70 16.68 -11.71
CA PRO A 44 -12.95 16.42 -11.00
C PRO A 44 -13.77 15.32 -11.69
N ILE A 45 -14.48 14.53 -10.90
CA ILE A 45 -15.56 13.61 -11.29
C ILE A 45 -16.78 13.86 -10.38
N GLN A 46 -17.89 13.19 -10.68
CA GLN A 46 -19.02 13.17 -9.75
C GLN A 46 -18.54 12.67 -8.38
N GLU A 47 -18.82 13.45 -7.34
CA GLU A 47 -18.49 13.12 -5.94
C GLU A 47 -17.00 12.87 -5.66
N GLY A 48 -16.08 13.35 -6.50
CA GLY A 48 -14.67 13.15 -6.21
C GLY A 48 -13.71 13.77 -7.22
N VAL A 49 -12.48 13.29 -7.17
CA VAL A 49 -11.42 13.64 -8.10
C VAL A 49 -10.72 12.37 -8.56
N PHE A 50 -10.23 12.35 -9.79
CA PHE A 50 -9.53 11.21 -10.36
C PHE A 50 -8.35 11.61 -11.22
N ARG A 51 -7.45 10.65 -11.41
CA ARG A 51 -6.39 10.70 -12.41
C ARG A 51 -6.35 9.34 -13.07
N PHE A 52 -6.24 9.37 -14.39
CA PHE A 52 -5.92 8.21 -15.19
C PHE A 52 -4.71 8.55 -16.04
N GLN A 53 -3.70 7.70 -15.99
CA GLN A 53 -2.48 7.82 -16.77
C GLN A 53 -2.23 6.51 -17.53
N HIS A 54 -1.88 6.67 -18.80
CA HIS A 54 -1.31 5.63 -19.64
C HIS A 54 0.17 5.94 -19.81
N ASN A 55 1.03 5.08 -19.29
CA ASN A 55 2.48 5.24 -19.34
C ASN A 55 3.03 4.88 -20.72
N TYR A 56 4.25 5.32 -21.02
CA TYR A 56 4.90 5.06 -22.31
C TYR A 56 5.17 3.58 -22.57
N ASP A 57 5.30 2.78 -21.51
CA ASP A 57 5.46 1.33 -21.55
C ASP A 57 4.12 0.57 -21.66
N GLY A 58 3.00 1.28 -21.79
CA GLY A 58 1.66 0.70 -21.82
C GLY A 58 1.05 0.43 -20.45
N GLY A 59 1.76 0.74 -19.36
CA GLY A 59 1.22 0.59 -18.01
C GLY A 59 0.08 1.56 -17.72
N LEU A 60 -0.90 1.10 -16.94
CA LEU A 60 -2.04 1.90 -16.51
C LEU A 60 -1.93 2.27 -15.03
N SER A 61 -2.27 3.52 -14.72
CA SER A 61 -2.40 4.03 -13.37
C SER A 61 -3.71 4.80 -13.23
N CYS A 62 -4.48 4.49 -12.19
CA CYS A 62 -5.73 5.14 -11.85
C CYS A 62 -5.73 5.48 -10.35
N GLN A 63 -6.07 6.71 -10.02
CA GLN A 63 -6.22 7.17 -8.65
C GLN A 63 -7.55 7.89 -8.51
N GLN A 64 -8.30 7.64 -7.45
CA GLN A 64 -9.56 8.32 -7.18
C GLN A 64 -9.72 8.61 -5.69
N VAL A 65 -10.20 9.82 -5.37
CA VAL A 65 -10.56 10.22 -4.02
C VAL A 65 -11.98 10.75 -4.06
N PHE A 66 -12.89 10.10 -3.34
CA PHE A 66 -14.29 10.49 -3.26
C PHE A 66 -14.60 11.28 -2.00
N SER A 67 -15.60 12.14 -2.11
CA SER A 67 -16.22 12.94 -1.06
C SER A 67 -16.73 12.10 0.12
N THR A 68 -17.07 10.84 -0.11
CA THR A 68 -17.48 9.90 0.94
C THR A 68 -16.31 9.38 1.78
N GLY A 69 -15.07 9.68 1.40
CA GLY A 69 -13.86 9.17 2.05
C GLY A 69 -13.26 7.93 1.39
N LEU A 70 -13.81 7.48 0.26
CA LEU A 70 -13.23 6.37 -0.49
C LEU A 70 -11.94 6.83 -1.19
N LEU A 71 -10.85 6.13 -0.91
CA LEU A 71 -9.57 6.24 -1.62
C LEU A 71 -9.37 4.96 -2.45
N TYR A 72 -9.09 5.16 -3.73
CA TYR A 72 -8.90 4.09 -4.70
C TYR A 72 -7.62 4.30 -5.49
N LEU A 73 -6.85 3.22 -5.63
CA LEU A 73 -5.68 3.12 -6.47
C LEU A 73 -5.82 1.88 -7.34
N ALA A 74 -5.48 1.99 -8.61
CA ALA A 74 -5.15 0.85 -9.45
C ALA A 74 -3.86 1.13 -10.22
N GLU A 75 -2.93 0.19 -10.18
CA GLU A 75 -1.61 0.31 -10.79
C GLU A 75 -1.18 -1.00 -11.46
N ASP A 76 -0.63 -0.91 -12.66
CA ASP A 76 0.06 -2.04 -13.28
C ASP A 76 1.41 -2.31 -12.60
N VAL A 77 1.41 -3.31 -11.72
CA VAL A 77 2.60 -3.77 -11.00
C VAL A 77 3.33 -4.93 -11.69
N LEU A 78 2.76 -5.44 -12.78
CA LEU A 78 3.36 -6.50 -13.60
C LEU A 78 4.47 -5.89 -14.44
N ARG A 79 5.71 -6.34 -14.22
CA ARG A 79 6.86 -5.97 -15.06
C ARG A 79 7.17 -7.11 -16.00
N GLN A 80 7.49 -6.79 -17.26
CA GLN A 80 7.89 -7.79 -18.23
C GLN A 80 9.32 -7.49 -18.70
N ASP A 81 10.23 -8.44 -18.52
CA ASP A 81 11.53 -8.43 -19.19
C ASP A 81 11.44 -9.21 -20.52
N ALA A 82 12.57 -9.40 -21.20
CA ALA A 82 12.62 -10.08 -22.50
C ALA A 82 12.03 -11.51 -22.50
N THR A 83 11.95 -12.16 -21.33
CA THR A 83 11.63 -13.59 -21.21
C THR A 83 10.57 -13.91 -20.17
N ARG A 84 10.37 -13.04 -19.17
CA ARG A 84 9.64 -13.35 -17.95
C ARG A 84 8.82 -12.15 -17.48
N LYS A 85 7.70 -12.47 -16.86
CA LYS A 85 6.84 -11.53 -16.15
C LYS A 85 7.19 -11.61 -14.67
N HIS A 86 7.27 -10.46 -13.99
CA HIS A 86 7.65 -10.36 -12.59
C HIS A 86 6.69 -9.47 -11.83
N ILE A 87 6.44 -9.82 -10.57
CA ILE A 87 5.71 -8.98 -9.62
C ILE A 87 6.52 -8.90 -8.34
N TYR A 88 6.73 -7.70 -7.84
CA TYR A 88 7.49 -7.45 -6.63
C TYR A 88 6.52 -7.30 -5.45
N ILE A 89 6.65 -8.16 -4.45
CA ILE A 89 5.87 -8.05 -3.20
C ILE A 89 6.11 -6.69 -2.54
N GLU A 90 7.33 -6.18 -2.64
CA GLU A 90 7.70 -4.83 -2.21
C GLU A 90 6.78 -3.76 -2.81
N THR A 91 6.47 -3.85 -4.11
CA THR A 91 5.60 -2.88 -4.77
C THR A 91 4.18 -2.90 -4.19
N ILE A 92 3.63 -4.08 -3.93
CA ILE A 92 2.30 -4.24 -3.30
C ILE A 92 2.31 -3.58 -1.90
N ALA A 93 3.32 -3.90 -1.09
CA ALA A 93 3.47 -3.36 0.25
C ALA A 93 3.62 -1.82 0.24
N VAL A 94 4.44 -1.28 -0.66
CA VAL A 94 4.67 0.18 -0.76
C VAL A 94 3.40 0.92 -1.14
N TYR A 95 2.66 0.45 -2.15
CA TYR A 95 1.39 1.08 -2.54
C TYR A 95 0.34 1.01 -1.43
N TYR A 96 0.29 -0.11 -0.70
CA TYR A 96 -0.60 -0.25 0.44
C TYR A 96 -0.28 0.73 1.57
N VAL A 97 0.98 0.80 1.99
CA VAL A 97 1.41 1.74 3.04
C VAL A 97 1.20 3.19 2.62
N MET A 98 1.52 3.52 1.36
CA MET A 98 1.28 4.84 0.80
C MET A 98 -0.21 5.22 0.88
N LEU A 99 -1.11 4.30 0.50
CA LEU A 99 -2.55 4.55 0.59
C LEU A 99 -3.00 4.71 2.04
N LEU A 100 -2.53 3.89 2.98
CA LEU A 100 -2.85 4.03 4.41
C LEU A 100 -2.37 5.38 4.99
N LYS A 101 -1.19 5.86 4.60
CA LYS A 101 -0.67 7.16 5.04
C LYS A 101 -1.48 8.32 4.43
N ALA A 102 -1.85 8.25 3.16
CA ALA A 102 -2.75 9.23 2.55
C ALA A 102 -4.15 9.19 3.19
N LEU A 103 -4.64 8.01 3.57
CA LEU A 103 -5.90 7.81 4.27
C LEU A 103 -5.87 8.43 5.67
N LYS A 104 -4.79 8.23 6.43
CA LYS A 104 -4.53 8.90 7.72
C LYS A 104 -4.64 10.41 7.56
N ASN A 105 -3.97 10.97 6.55
CA ASN A 105 -3.99 12.40 6.26
C ASN A 105 -5.40 12.90 5.90
N PHE A 106 -6.10 12.19 5.02
CA PHE A 106 -7.47 12.53 4.60
C PHE A 106 -8.43 12.54 5.79
N TYR A 107 -8.48 11.46 6.56
CA TYR A 107 -9.41 11.35 7.70
C TYR A 107 -9.05 12.29 8.84
N SER A 108 -7.76 12.57 9.07
CA SER A 108 -7.35 13.59 10.04
C SER A 108 -7.81 14.98 9.61
N LEU A 109 -7.62 15.32 8.34
CA LEU A 109 -7.98 16.63 7.79
C LEU A 109 -9.49 16.92 7.90
N PHE A 110 -10.31 15.90 7.65
CA PHE A 110 -11.78 16.03 7.68
C PHE A 110 -12.42 15.48 8.97
N ASN A 111 -11.63 15.24 10.01
CA ASN A 111 -12.07 14.75 11.33
C ASN A 111 -12.98 13.51 11.27
N TYR A 112 -12.66 12.56 10.37
CA TYR A 112 -13.35 11.28 10.35
C TYR A 112 -12.77 10.33 11.40
N GLN A 113 -13.67 9.70 12.15
CA GLN A 113 -13.36 8.65 13.11
C GLN A 113 -14.40 7.53 12.99
N GLY A 114 -13.90 6.31 12.80
CA GLY A 114 -14.72 5.11 12.70
C GLY A 114 -13.99 3.97 11.99
N ALA A 115 -14.78 2.97 11.61
CA ALA A 115 -14.32 1.77 10.94
C ALA A 115 -14.13 2.01 9.43
N ILE A 116 -13.12 1.37 8.88
CA ILE A 116 -12.70 1.46 7.48
C ILE A 116 -12.67 0.05 6.91
N TYR A 117 -13.27 -0.09 5.74
CA TYR A 117 -13.38 -1.35 5.02
C TYR A 117 -12.83 -1.21 3.61
N GLY A 118 -12.35 -2.31 3.07
CA GLY A 118 -11.78 -2.30 1.75
C GLY A 118 -11.14 -3.61 1.36
N HIS A 119 -10.31 -3.54 0.34
CA HIS A 119 -9.52 -4.68 -0.09
C HIS A 119 -8.26 -4.23 -0.84
N VAL A 120 -7.29 -5.13 -0.85
CA VAL A 120 -6.20 -5.15 -1.83
C VAL A 120 -6.49 -6.31 -2.79
N GLU A 121 -6.49 -6.05 -4.07
CA GLU A 121 -6.69 -7.04 -5.13
C GLU A 121 -5.48 -7.07 -6.05
N LEU A 122 -5.02 -8.26 -6.39
CA LEU A 122 -3.98 -8.49 -7.39
C LEU A 122 -4.55 -9.43 -8.46
N ASP A 123 -4.68 -8.94 -9.69
CA ASP A 123 -5.28 -9.68 -10.81
C ASP A 123 -4.39 -9.64 -12.07
N GLY A 124 -4.59 -10.62 -12.96
CA GLY A 124 -3.90 -10.71 -14.25
C GLY A 124 -2.46 -11.17 -14.14
N ILE A 125 -2.14 -12.03 -13.16
CA ILE A 125 -0.76 -12.39 -12.81
C ILE A 125 -0.33 -13.79 -13.27
N ASN A 126 -1.12 -14.42 -14.13
CA ASN A 126 -0.81 -15.73 -14.69
C ASN A 126 0.56 -15.74 -15.36
N GLY A 127 1.39 -16.71 -14.97
CA GLY A 127 2.74 -16.90 -15.50
C GLY A 127 3.75 -15.83 -15.05
N ALA A 128 3.43 -15.03 -14.03
CA ALA A 128 4.38 -14.13 -13.41
C ALA A 128 5.22 -14.85 -12.35
N GLN A 129 6.49 -14.48 -12.24
CA GLN A 129 7.37 -14.83 -11.14
C GLN A 129 7.24 -13.80 -10.02
N LEU A 130 7.23 -14.25 -8.77
CA LEU A 130 7.22 -13.35 -7.63
C LEU A 130 8.64 -13.02 -7.20
N LYS A 131 8.85 -11.74 -6.93
CA LYS A 131 10.08 -11.21 -6.36
C LYS A 131 9.80 -10.78 -4.92
N ARG A 132 10.54 -11.39 -3.99
CA ARG A 132 10.47 -11.13 -2.55
C ARG A 132 10.96 -9.71 -2.24
N ILE A 133 10.62 -9.20 -1.06
CA ILE A 133 11.18 -7.97 -0.52
C ILE A 133 12.68 -8.19 -0.27
N VAL A 134 13.53 -7.29 -0.79
CA VAL A 134 14.98 -7.33 -0.59
C VAL A 134 15.48 -5.93 -0.21
N PRO A 135 15.59 -5.63 1.10
CA PRO A 135 16.10 -4.34 1.55
C PRO A 135 17.56 -4.11 1.14
N ASN A 136 17.97 -2.85 1.02
CA ASN A 136 19.35 -2.47 0.70
C ASN A 136 20.34 -3.11 1.69
N GLY A 137 21.35 -3.80 1.17
CA GLY A 137 22.36 -4.48 1.98
C GLY A 137 21.96 -5.88 2.46
N TYR A 138 20.72 -6.31 2.26
CA TYR A 138 20.32 -7.71 2.42
C TYR A 138 20.69 -8.45 1.14
N ARG A 139 21.84 -9.13 1.16
CA ARG A 139 22.10 -10.17 0.18
C ARG A 139 21.32 -11.38 0.63
N GLY A 140 20.37 -11.82 -0.18
CA GLY A 140 19.78 -13.13 0.02
C GLY A 140 20.91 -14.15 0.17
N GLY A 141 20.86 -14.98 1.22
CA GLY A 141 21.78 -16.10 1.40
C GLY A 141 21.91 -16.96 0.13
N LEU A 142 22.90 -17.83 0.09
CA LEU A 142 23.24 -18.66 -1.09
C LEU A 142 22.12 -19.57 -1.65
N PHE A 143 20.95 -19.65 -1.01
CA PHE A 143 19.84 -20.57 -1.31
C PHE A 143 18.52 -19.85 -1.60
N TRP A 144 18.59 -18.64 -2.15
CA TRP A 144 17.38 -17.93 -2.54
C TRP A 144 16.93 -18.48 -3.88
N HIS A 145 15.90 -19.32 -3.85
CA HIS A 145 15.22 -19.84 -5.03
C HIS A 145 14.47 -18.71 -5.74
N GLU A 146 15.20 -17.72 -6.28
CA GLU A 146 14.64 -16.61 -7.09
C GLU A 146 14.04 -17.09 -8.43
N GLU A 147 14.24 -18.37 -8.74
CA GLU A 147 13.84 -19.04 -9.98
C GLU A 147 12.69 -20.03 -9.79
N GLU A 148 12.20 -20.27 -8.58
CA GLU A 148 11.04 -21.16 -8.39
C GLU A 148 9.77 -20.47 -8.88
N GLU A 149 9.24 -20.96 -9.99
CA GLU A 149 7.92 -20.63 -10.49
C GLU A 149 6.88 -21.23 -9.55
N VAL A 150 6.47 -20.46 -8.54
CA VAL A 150 5.31 -20.82 -7.72
C VAL A 150 4.07 -20.70 -8.60
N PRO A 151 3.21 -21.73 -8.70
CA PRO A 151 2.00 -21.66 -9.49
C PRO A 151 1.03 -20.66 -8.85
N LEU A 152 0.99 -19.43 -9.38
CA LEU A 152 0.12 -18.37 -8.90
C LEU A 152 -1.30 -18.54 -9.44
N LYS A 153 -2.29 -18.21 -8.62
CA LYS A 153 -3.66 -17.97 -9.10
C LYS A 153 -3.67 -16.70 -9.95
N ASN A 154 -4.62 -16.59 -10.87
CA ASN A 154 -4.77 -15.36 -11.65
C ASN A 154 -5.11 -14.14 -10.78
N LYS A 155 -5.85 -14.37 -9.69
CA LYS A 155 -6.44 -13.34 -8.83
C LYS A 155 -6.28 -13.67 -7.34
N TYR A 156 -5.91 -12.66 -6.57
CA TYR A 156 -5.85 -12.65 -5.10
C TYR A 156 -6.60 -11.43 -4.58
N VAL A 157 -7.34 -11.60 -3.48
CA VAL A 157 -8.06 -10.52 -2.80
C VAL A 157 -7.83 -10.66 -1.31
N TRP A 158 -7.30 -9.61 -0.70
CA TRP A 158 -7.11 -9.48 0.74
C TRP A 158 -8.09 -8.45 1.28
N SER A 159 -9.04 -8.89 2.10
CA SER A 159 -10.01 -8.00 2.75
C SER A 159 -9.33 -7.20 3.84
N ILE A 160 -9.63 -5.90 3.90
CA ILE A 160 -9.08 -4.99 4.90
C ILE A 160 -10.22 -4.47 5.76
N GLU A 161 -10.08 -4.66 7.07
CA GLU A 161 -10.95 -4.09 8.09
C GLU A 161 -10.04 -3.45 9.15
N LEU A 162 -10.17 -2.14 9.37
CA LEU A 162 -9.38 -1.43 10.37
C LEU A 162 -10.19 -0.29 11.01
N GLU A 163 -9.76 0.16 12.17
CA GLU A 163 -10.28 1.36 12.83
C GLU A 163 -9.36 2.55 12.58
N THR A 164 -9.92 3.75 12.46
CA THR A 164 -9.12 5.00 12.39
C THR A 164 -8.11 5.16 13.53
N SER A 165 -8.36 4.59 14.71
CA SER A 165 -7.39 4.56 15.81
C SER A 165 -6.07 3.88 15.44
N ILE A 166 -6.12 2.82 14.62
CA ILE A 166 -4.93 2.13 14.10
C ILE A 166 -4.14 3.05 13.17
N LEU A 167 -4.80 3.87 12.34
CA LEU A 167 -4.10 4.83 11.48
C LEU A 167 -3.36 5.91 12.29
N TYR A 168 -3.94 6.32 13.43
CA TYR A 168 -3.41 7.41 14.24
C TYR A 168 -2.30 6.98 15.19
N ASP A 169 -2.27 5.70 15.60
CA ASP A 169 -1.18 5.11 16.38
C ASP A 169 -0.11 4.51 15.45
N ASP A 170 1.09 5.09 15.46
CA ASP A 170 2.17 4.66 14.55
C ASP A 170 2.70 3.25 14.86
N VAL A 171 2.61 2.78 16.11
CA VAL A 171 3.01 1.41 16.49
C VAL A 171 1.95 0.42 16.00
N ALA A 172 0.68 0.69 16.28
CA ALA A 172 -0.42 -0.16 15.80
C ALA A 172 -0.47 -0.23 14.27
N LEU A 173 -0.22 0.89 13.58
CA LEU A 173 -0.13 0.95 12.13
C LEU A 173 1.05 0.11 11.62
N GLN A 174 2.21 0.15 12.28
CA GLN A 174 3.35 -0.69 11.91
C GLN A 174 3.02 -2.17 12.03
N ASP A 175 2.42 -2.59 13.15
CA ASP A 175 2.05 -3.99 13.40
C ASP A 175 1.04 -4.48 12.35
N HIS A 176 0.07 -3.63 12.01
CA HIS A 176 -0.88 -3.89 10.92
C HIS A 176 -0.19 -4.09 9.57
N ILE A 177 0.77 -3.23 9.21
CA ILE A 177 1.54 -3.34 7.96
C ILE A 177 2.36 -4.65 7.94
N VAL A 178 3.01 -4.99 9.05
CA VAL A 178 3.79 -6.23 9.19
C VAL A 178 2.89 -7.45 9.00
N SER A 179 1.73 -7.47 9.67
CA SER A 179 0.74 -8.55 9.56
C SER A 179 0.27 -8.73 8.11
N PHE A 180 -0.10 -7.63 7.45
CA PHE A 180 -0.55 -7.65 6.06
C PHE A 180 0.52 -8.17 5.10
N ILE A 181 1.79 -7.78 5.27
CA ILE A 181 2.88 -8.29 4.43
C ILE A 181 3.06 -9.80 4.64
N LYS A 182 3.01 -10.28 5.89
CA LYS A 182 3.07 -11.73 6.18
C LYS A 182 1.90 -12.47 5.51
N GLU A 183 0.71 -11.90 5.52
CA GLU A 183 -0.47 -12.46 4.85
C GLU A 183 -0.28 -12.56 3.33
N ILE A 184 0.34 -11.55 2.68
CA ILE A 184 0.70 -11.61 1.27
C ILE A 184 1.65 -12.78 1.00
N TYR A 185 2.73 -12.91 1.79
CA TYR A 185 3.70 -14.01 1.63
C TYR A 185 3.02 -15.37 1.72
N TRP A 186 2.20 -15.57 2.76
CA TRP A 186 1.45 -16.80 2.97
C TRP A 186 0.48 -17.10 1.81
N SER A 187 -0.30 -16.10 1.41
CA SER A 187 -1.30 -16.24 0.33
C SER A 187 -0.67 -16.62 -1.00
N LEU A 188 0.54 -16.15 -1.25
CA LEU A 188 1.31 -16.41 -2.46
C LEU A 188 2.14 -17.71 -2.39
N GLY A 189 2.03 -18.48 -1.30
CA GLY A 189 2.65 -19.80 -1.15
C GLY A 189 4.10 -19.75 -0.67
N TYR A 190 4.55 -18.63 -0.08
CA TYR A 190 5.86 -18.54 0.55
C TYR A 190 5.80 -18.88 2.05
N GLU A 191 6.91 -19.40 2.57
CA GLU A 191 7.13 -19.56 4.00
C GLU A 191 7.17 -18.22 4.73
N ASP A 192 7.06 -18.29 6.05
CA ASP A 192 7.08 -17.13 6.94
C ASP A 192 8.28 -16.20 6.65
N VAL A 193 7.96 -14.92 6.43
CA VAL A 193 8.98 -13.88 6.22
C VAL A 193 9.57 -13.47 7.56
N SER A 194 10.90 -13.44 7.65
CA SER A 194 11.58 -13.12 8.92
C SER A 194 11.30 -11.68 9.37
N GLU A 195 11.15 -11.49 10.68
CA GLU A 195 10.90 -10.18 11.25
C GLU A 195 12.04 -9.19 10.98
N ASP A 196 13.28 -9.68 10.94
CA ASP A 196 14.45 -8.83 10.66
C ASP A 196 14.40 -8.27 9.23
N LEU A 197 13.93 -9.06 8.25
CA LEU A 197 13.74 -8.59 6.88
C LEU A 197 12.67 -7.50 6.83
N LEU A 198 11.55 -7.70 7.53
CA LEU A 198 10.46 -6.72 7.60
C LEU A 198 10.90 -5.44 8.30
N LYS A 199 11.63 -5.54 9.42
CA LYS A 199 12.20 -4.37 10.13
C LYS A 199 13.16 -3.59 9.23
N ALA A 200 14.01 -4.27 8.47
CA ALA A 200 14.91 -3.60 7.52
C ALA A 200 14.15 -2.93 6.37
N PHE A 201 13.12 -3.58 5.82
CA PHE A 201 12.24 -3.00 4.82
C PHE A 201 11.55 -1.73 5.33
N LEU A 202 10.97 -1.79 6.54
CA LEU A 202 10.35 -0.63 7.18
C LEU A 202 11.38 0.47 7.44
N LYS A 203 12.58 0.12 7.91
CA LYS A 203 13.66 1.07 8.19
C LYS A 203 14.12 1.79 6.92
N GLN A 204 14.33 1.06 5.83
CA GLN A 204 14.70 1.64 4.53
C GLN A 204 13.66 2.66 4.04
N ASN A 205 12.38 2.39 4.28
CA ASN A 205 11.30 3.29 3.90
C ASN A 205 11.02 4.41 4.92
N GLY A 206 11.69 4.39 6.07
CA GLY A 206 11.48 5.35 7.17
C GLY A 206 10.13 5.17 7.86
N TRP A 207 9.65 3.93 7.92
CA TRP A 207 8.40 3.52 8.58
C TRP A 207 8.62 2.72 9.86
N LEU A 208 9.87 2.36 10.16
CA LEU A 208 10.19 1.65 11.40
C LEU A 208 10.08 2.60 12.60
N ILE A 209 9.22 2.25 13.55
CA ILE A 209 9.14 2.83 14.88
C ILE A 209 10.00 1.96 15.79
N GLU A 210 11.13 2.52 16.24
CA GLU A 210 11.98 1.85 17.21
C GLU A 210 11.33 1.95 18.61
N PRO A 211 11.25 0.84 19.38
CA PRO A 211 10.76 0.93 20.75
C PRO A 211 11.65 1.91 21.54
N PRO A 212 11.09 2.67 22.49
CA PRO A 212 11.88 3.58 23.31
C PRO A 212 13.00 2.78 23.95
N THR A 213 14.25 3.17 23.67
CA THR A 213 15.42 2.52 24.26
C THR A 213 15.29 2.69 25.76
N SER A 214 14.96 1.61 26.48
CA SER A 214 14.97 1.60 27.93
C SER A 214 16.39 1.93 28.35
N GLN A 215 16.61 3.18 28.76
CA GLN A 215 17.86 3.59 29.38
C GLN A 215 18.03 2.68 30.59
N THR A 216 18.95 1.72 30.50
CA THR A 216 19.47 1.04 31.69
C THR A 216 19.91 2.15 32.64
N PRO A 217 19.35 2.24 33.86
CA PRO A 217 19.88 3.14 34.84
C PRO A 217 21.33 2.71 35.05
N ASN A 218 22.27 3.62 34.81
CA ASN A 218 23.66 3.42 35.22
C ASN A 218 23.63 3.20 36.73
N ALA A 219 23.94 1.97 37.14
CA ALA A 219 24.19 1.61 38.52
C ALA A 219 25.59 2.09 38.95
#